data_AF-A0A8J8JRA1-F1
#
_entry.id   AF-A0A8J8JRA1-F1
#
_cell.length_a   1.000
_cell.length_b   1.000
_cell.length_c   1.000
_cell.angle_alpha   90.00
_cell.angle_beta   90.00
_cell.angle_gamma   90.00
#
_symmetry.space_group_name_H-M   'P 1'
#
loop_
_entity.id
_entity.type
_entity.pdbx_description
1 polymer ?
#
loop_
_entity_poly.entity_id
_entity_poly.type
_entity_poly.pdbx_seq_one_letter_code
_entity_poly.pdbx_strand_id
1 'polypeptide(L)'
;MNLSGAILSICILLFMLIVPSMAASGEDIDVEALESHAQKLAEVKNYENAGGVYERIALYYENDSEWESASGFYLLAAENFEKSERYESAGSAYINAGDCFYEVHDCDNASKYYSLGAESHKRADPGYDDTWIEEKLKECREKSVMSTLAILGVLLGMTKFASKAAFGLGFAGVGRREISAIAGIYFFIPLLMSAAIGMMRETLYEFINTLFTFKIAFGAFQLTVALLLLTLGLYTIRKWKDKRDVSKRTFLLMALPCPVSVVTMFMTCAFFIITGMGAVKVGLLVGGIFSLSILVITFAIQKSSIEKSPSNLGTVMIFFGMLYLLSIVLIPAYLPVYDMNIVIAGVSTEDMISGSLFAAVMIFIGFWAERIKNRRMEWNYSRN
;
A
#
# COMPACT_ATOMS: atom_id res chain seq x y z
N MET A 1 -2.32 -17.24 -34.22
CA MET A 1 -3.17 -17.40 -33.01
C MET A 1 -3.58 -16.02 -32.54
N ASN A 2 -4.87 -15.71 -32.62
CA ASN A 2 -5.41 -14.36 -32.41
C ASN A 2 -5.30 -13.96 -30.93
N LEU A 3 -4.37 -13.04 -30.66
CA LEU A 3 -4.04 -12.46 -29.36
C LEU A 3 -5.25 -11.84 -28.62
N SER A 4 -6.25 -11.40 -29.38
CA SER A 4 -7.51 -10.84 -28.85
C SER A 4 -8.39 -11.90 -28.16
N GLY A 5 -8.39 -13.16 -28.63
CA GLY A 5 -9.25 -14.21 -28.07
C GLY A 5 -8.76 -14.75 -26.72
N ALA A 6 -7.44 -14.88 -26.53
CA ALA A 6 -6.87 -15.40 -25.29
C ALA A 6 -6.96 -14.40 -24.13
N ILE A 7 -6.78 -13.10 -24.41
CA ILE A 7 -6.92 -12.05 -23.40
C ILE A 7 -8.38 -11.87 -23.00
N LEU A 8 -9.30 -11.90 -23.97
CA LEU A 8 -10.74 -11.81 -23.70
C LEU A 8 -11.25 -13.04 -22.92
N SER A 9 -10.75 -14.24 -23.25
CA SER A 9 -11.17 -15.47 -22.57
C SER A 9 -10.65 -15.57 -21.13
N ILE A 10 -9.46 -15.03 -20.84
CA ILE A 10 -8.92 -14.96 -19.47
C ILE A 10 -9.65 -13.87 -18.66
N CYS A 11 -9.99 -12.73 -19.27
CA CYS A 11 -10.79 -11.70 -18.61
C CYS A 11 -12.23 -12.15 -18.32
N ILE A 12 -12.87 -12.91 -19.22
CA ILE A 12 -14.23 -13.45 -19.01
C ILE A 12 -14.23 -14.56 -17.94
N LEU A 13 -13.19 -15.40 -17.89
CA LEU A 13 -13.04 -16.42 -16.83
C LEU A 13 -12.77 -15.80 -15.44
N LEU A 14 -12.06 -14.67 -15.38
CA LEU A 14 -11.88 -13.90 -14.15
C LEU A 14 -13.16 -13.16 -13.73
N PHE A 15 -13.98 -12.71 -14.68
CA PHE A 15 -15.24 -12.00 -14.41
C PHE A 15 -16.37 -12.93 -13.94
N MET A 16 -16.39 -14.19 -14.38
CA MET A 16 -17.40 -15.18 -14.00
C MET A 16 -17.19 -15.81 -12.61
N LEU A 17 -16.01 -15.66 -12.00
CA LEU A 17 -15.72 -16.17 -10.66
C LEU A 17 -16.04 -15.17 -9.52
N ILE A 18 -16.57 -13.99 -9.86
CA ILE A 18 -16.73 -12.85 -8.92
C ILE A 18 -18.20 -12.58 -8.52
N VAL A 19 -19.18 -13.39 -8.97
CA VAL A 19 -20.58 -13.17 -8.60
C VAL A 19 -21.09 -14.22 -7.61
N PRO A 20 -21.02 -13.96 -6.30
CA PRO A 20 -22.06 -14.39 -5.38
C PRO A 20 -23.22 -13.40 -5.43
N SER A 21 -24.42 -13.96 -5.45
CA SER A 21 -25.71 -13.29 -5.40
C SER A 21 -25.90 -12.47 -4.12
N MET A 22 -26.48 -11.29 -4.28
CA MET A 22 -26.93 -10.39 -3.22
C MET A 22 -27.92 -11.06 -2.26
N ALA A 23 -27.80 -10.75 -0.97
CA ALA A 23 -28.85 -10.11 -0.17
C ALA A 23 -28.35 -9.94 1.27
N ALA A 24 -28.20 -8.71 1.74
CA ALA A 24 -28.23 -8.41 3.18
C ALA A 24 -28.79 -6.99 3.36
N SER A 25 -29.96 -6.92 3.99
CA SER A 25 -30.66 -5.72 4.41
C SER A 25 -30.11 -5.26 5.76
N GLY A 26 -29.44 -4.12 5.79
CA GLY A 26 -29.15 -3.36 7.02
C GLY A 26 -30.23 -2.29 7.24
N GLU A 27 -30.64 -2.11 8.48
CA GLU A 27 -31.62 -1.11 8.91
C GLU A 27 -31.00 0.30 8.76
N ASP A 28 -31.55 1.09 7.84
CA ASP A 28 -31.02 2.41 7.46
C ASP A 28 -31.30 3.42 8.60
N ILE A 29 -30.27 3.76 9.37
CA ILE A 29 -30.34 4.89 10.32
C ILE A 29 -30.15 6.17 9.51
N ASP A 30 -31.18 7.03 9.49
CA ASP A 30 -31.12 8.33 8.82
C ASP A 30 -30.25 9.31 9.62
N VAL A 31 -28.93 9.26 9.36
CA VAL A 31 -27.93 10.12 10.01
C VAL A 31 -28.17 11.60 9.71
N GLU A 32 -28.66 11.95 8.52
CA GLU A 32 -28.93 13.33 8.13
C GLU A 32 -30.08 13.93 8.95
N ALA A 33 -31.13 13.14 9.20
CA ALA A 33 -32.21 13.54 10.10
C ALA A 33 -31.73 13.71 11.56
N LEU A 34 -30.85 12.84 12.05
CA LEU A 34 -30.28 12.94 13.40
C LEU A 34 -29.37 14.16 13.54
N GLU A 35 -28.54 14.46 12.54
CA GLU A 35 -27.69 15.64 12.54
C GLU A 35 -28.53 16.93 12.52
N SER A 36 -29.55 17.00 11.66
CA SER A 36 -30.48 18.14 11.63
C SER A 36 -31.20 18.32 12.98
N HIS A 37 -31.53 17.22 13.66
CA HIS A 37 -32.14 17.27 14.98
C HIS A 37 -31.16 17.78 16.04
N ALA A 38 -29.91 17.31 16.04
CA ALA A 38 -28.86 17.77 16.96
C ALA A 38 -28.58 19.27 16.80
N GLN A 39 -28.51 19.76 15.56
CA GLN A 39 -28.32 21.18 15.26
C GLN A 39 -29.46 22.04 15.83
N LYS A 40 -30.72 21.62 15.63
CA LYS A 40 -31.88 22.31 16.20
C LYS A 40 -31.86 22.34 17.72
N LEU A 41 -31.42 21.25 18.37
CA LEU A 41 -31.26 21.20 19.83
C LEU A 41 -30.19 22.19 20.30
N ALA A 42 -29.06 22.30 19.59
CA ALA A 42 -28.02 23.27 19.88
C ALA A 42 -28.49 24.73 19.69
N GLU A 43 -29.29 25.01 18.65
CA GLU A 43 -29.87 26.34 18.40
C GLU A 43 -30.78 26.82 19.54
N VAL A 44 -31.59 25.90 20.10
CA VAL A 44 -32.43 26.20 21.28
C VAL A 44 -31.65 26.11 22.60
N LYS A 45 -30.32 26.05 22.56
CA LYS A 45 -29.40 25.93 23.70
C LYS A 45 -29.61 24.69 24.57
N ASN A 46 -30.22 23.65 24.02
CA ASN A 46 -30.35 22.36 24.67
C ASN A 46 -29.10 21.52 24.39
N TYR A 47 -27.95 22.00 24.88
CA TYR A 47 -26.64 21.46 24.53
C TYR A 47 -26.42 20.05 25.08
N GLU A 48 -26.97 19.71 26.25
CA GLU A 48 -26.84 18.34 26.79
C GLU A 48 -27.48 17.30 25.87
N ASN A 49 -28.70 17.55 25.40
CA ASN A 49 -29.37 16.63 24.48
C ASN A 49 -28.72 16.65 23.10
N ALA A 50 -28.26 17.81 22.62
CA ALA A 50 -27.51 17.89 21.37
C ALA A 50 -26.23 17.04 21.43
N GLY A 51 -25.48 17.12 22.54
CA GLY A 51 -24.28 16.31 22.77
C GLY A 51 -24.56 14.81 22.72
N GLY A 52 -25.62 14.34 23.39
CA GLY A 52 -26.00 12.93 23.35
C GLY A 52 -26.46 12.43 21.97
N VAL A 53 -27.05 13.29 21.14
CA VAL A 53 -27.39 12.93 19.75
C VAL A 53 -26.11 12.83 18.90
N TYR A 54 -25.18 13.79 19.02
CA TYR A 54 -23.90 13.74 18.32
C TYR A 54 -23.07 12.51 18.71
N GLU A 55 -23.04 12.14 19.98
CA GLU A 55 -22.37 10.92 20.45
C GLU A 55 -22.96 9.65 19.81
N ARG A 56 -24.28 9.59 19.64
CA ARG A 56 -24.94 8.46 18.96
C ARG A 56 -24.58 8.39 17.47
N ILE A 57 -24.47 9.55 16.81
CA ILE A 57 -24.00 9.61 15.42
C ILE A 57 -22.53 9.18 15.34
N ALA A 58 -21.70 9.61 16.27
CA ALA A 58 -20.29 9.22 16.35
C ALA A 58 -20.14 7.70 16.47
N LEU A 59 -20.89 7.06 17.39
CA LEU A 59 -20.90 5.60 17.56
C LEU A 59 -21.34 4.83 16.30
N TYR A 60 -22.27 5.40 15.52
CA TYR A 60 -22.68 4.80 14.24
C TYR A 60 -21.49 4.76 13.27
N TYR A 61 -20.78 5.88 13.09
CA TYR A 61 -19.59 5.94 12.25
C TYR A 61 -18.42 5.11 12.79
N GLU A 62 -18.25 5.06 14.11
CA GLU A 62 -17.24 4.24 14.77
C GLU A 62 -17.46 2.75 14.47
N ASN A 63 -18.70 2.27 14.57
CA ASN A 63 -19.06 0.89 14.26
C ASN A 63 -18.81 0.52 12.79
N ASP A 64 -18.90 1.47 11.85
CA ASP A 64 -18.55 1.24 10.45
C ASP A 64 -17.04 1.45 10.15
N SER A 65 -16.26 1.75 11.20
CA SER A 65 -14.84 2.11 11.13
C SER A 65 -14.55 3.37 10.31
N GLU A 66 -15.52 4.29 10.22
CA GLU A 66 -15.35 5.63 9.65
C GLU A 66 -14.82 6.60 10.73
N TRP A 67 -13.59 6.35 11.17
CA TRP A 67 -12.97 7.03 12.31
C TRP A 67 -12.88 8.56 12.16
N GLU A 68 -12.67 9.07 10.95
CA GLU A 68 -12.58 10.52 10.69
C GLU A 68 -13.94 11.18 10.96
N SER A 69 -15.03 10.61 10.40
CA SER A 69 -16.40 11.05 10.64
C SER A 69 -16.77 10.93 12.13
N ALA A 70 -16.47 9.78 12.75
CA ALA A 70 -16.74 9.53 14.15
C ALA A 70 -16.05 10.55 15.07
N SER A 71 -14.76 10.83 14.81
CA SER A 71 -14.00 11.82 15.58
C SER A 71 -14.63 13.20 15.51
N GLY A 72 -15.10 13.65 14.34
CA GLY A 72 -15.75 14.95 14.17
C GLY A 72 -17.02 15.07 15.01
N PHE A 73 -17.84 14.02 15.03
CA PHE A 73 -19.07 14.01 15.84
C PHE A 73 -18.80 13.89 17.34
N TYR A 74 -17.78 13.14 17.77
CA TYR A 74 -17.34 13.13 19.16
C TYR A 74 -16.87 14.52 19.62
N LEU A 75 -16.18 15.28 18.77
CA LEU A 75 -15.78 16.65 19.09
C LEU A 75 -17.00 17.58 19.23
N LEU A 76 -17.97 17.48 18.32
CA LEU A 76 -19.24 18.21 18.44
C LEU A 76 -19.98 17.84 19.72
N ALA A 77 -19.97 16.57 20.12
CA ALA A 77 -20.55 16.12 21.39
C ALA A 77 -19.83 16.75 22.59
N ALA A 78 -18.49 16.70 22.61
CA ALA A 78 -17.66 17.28 23.67
C ALA A 78 -17.91 18.78 23.85
N GLU A 79 -17.92 19.56 22.77
CA GLU A 79 -18.18 21.00 22.80
C GLU A 79 -19.58 21.34 23.36
N ASN A 80 -20.58 20.52 23.04
CA ASN A 80 -21.94 20.72 23.56
C ASN A 80 -22.03 20.35 25.04
N PHE A 81 -21.34 19.30 25.49
CA PHE A 81 -21.27 18.95 26.91
C PHE A 81 -20.49 19.98 27.74
N GLU A 82 -19.44 20.60 27.19
CA GLU A 82 -18.76 21.71 27.87
C GLU A 82 -19.70 22.91 28.04
N LYS A 83 -20.48 23.26 27.01
CA LYS A 83 -21.47 24.36 27.08
C LYS A 83 -22.60 24.10 28.07
N SER A 84 -22.90 22.85 28.39
CA SER A 84 -23.85 22.47 29.44
C SER A 84 -23.19 22.18 30.80
N GLU A 85 -21.89 22.48 30.95
CA GLU A 85 -21.10 22.24 32.17
C GLU A 85 -21.06 20.75 32.59
N ARG A 86 -21.32 19.84 31.65
CA ARG A 86 -21.25 18.39 31.83
C ARG A 86 -19.83 17.88 31.55
N TYR A 87 -18.88 18.33 32.37
CA TYR A 87 -17.45 18.09 32.16
C TYR A 87 -17.03 16.62 32.10
N GLU A 88 -17.71 15.72 32.83
CA GLU A 88 -17.46 14.29 32.75
C GLU A 88 -17.82 13.72 31.36
N SER A 89 -19.00 14.10 30.83
CA SER A 89 -19.45 13.71 29.50
C SER A 89 -18.59 14.34 28.40
N ALA A 90 -18.16 15.59 28.58
CA ALA A 90 -17.21 16.25 27.67
C ALA A 90 -15.86 15.52 27.66
N GLY A 91 -15.36 15.14 28.84
CA GLY A 91 -14.11 14.39 28.99
C GLY A 91 -14.15 13.06 28.25
N SER A 92 -15.22 12.28 28.43
CA SER A 92 -15.42 11.01 27.73
C SER A 92 -15.51 11.19 26.21
N ALA A 93 -16.24 12.20 25.73
CA ALA A 93 -16.35 12.48 24.30
C ALA A 93 -15.00 12.89 23.68
N TYR A 94 -14.18 13.69 24.37
CA TYR A 94 -12.82 14.00 23.90
C TYR A 94 -11.91 12.77 23.90
N ILE A 95 -12.01 11.90 24.91
CA ILE A 95 -11.25 10.64 24.93
C ILE A 95 -11.67 9.75 23.75
N ASN A 96 -12.96 9.61 23.48
CA ASN A 96 -13.46 8.83 22.34
C ASN A 96 -13.02 9.42 20.99
N ALA A 97 -12.98 10.76 20.87
CA ALA A 97 -12.37 11.40 19.70
C ALA A 97 -10.87 11.06 19.59
N GLY A 98 -10.15 11.09 20.71
CA GLY A 98 -8.75 10.67 20.79
C GLY A 98 -8.54 9.22 20.39
N ASP A 99 -9.45 8.31 20.76
CA ASP A 99 -9.46 6.91 20.36
C ASP A 99 -9.67 6.76 18.84
N CYS A 100 -10.58 7.53 18.25
CA CYS A 100 -10.73 7.56 16.79
C CYS A 100 -9.43 8.00 16.10
N PHE A 101 -8.72 9.01 16.63
CA PHE A 101 -7.42 9.43 16.09
C PHE A 101 -6.30 8.40 16.32
N TYR A 102 -6.35 7.67 17.43
CA TYR A 102 -5.44 6.57 17.72
C TYR A 102 -5.60 5.42 16.72
N GLU A 103 -6.82 5.07 16.36
CA GLU A 103 -7.12 4.03 15.36
C GLU A 103 -6.61 4.38 13.96
N VAL A 104 -6.65 5.66 13.57
CA VAL A 104 -6.03 6.13 12.31
C VAL A 104 -4.54 6.47 12.44
N HIS A 105 -3.93 6.20 13.61
CA HIS A 105 -2.53 6.44 13.93
C HIS A 105 -2.08 7.91 13.84
N ASP A 106 -3.01 8.85 14.00
CA ASP A 106 -2.74 10.28 14.12
C ASP A 106 -2.48 10.61 15.60
N CYS A 107 -1.26 10.29 16.04
CA CYS A 107 -0.88 10.42 17.45
C CYS A 107 -0.82 11.87 17.93
N ASP A 108 -0.68 12.85 17.02
CA ASP A 108 -0.67 14.27 17.38
C ASP A 108 -2.08 14.72 17.77
N ASN A 109 -3.09 14.39 16.96
CA ASN A 109 -4.48 14.67 17.30
C ASN A 109 -4.96 13.80 18.47
N ALA A 110 -4.57 12.53 18.54
CA ALA A 110 -4.88 11.68 19.69
C ALA A 110 -4.33 12.28 20.99
N SER A 111 -3.07 12.75 21.00
CA SER A 111 -2.47 13.43 22.15
C SER A 111 -3.25 14.66 22.55
N LYS A 112 -3.61 15.50 21.58
CA LYS A 112 -4.37 16.72 21.83
C LYS A 112 -5.72 16.41 22.52
N TYR A 113 -6.48 15.45 21.99
CA TYR A 113 -7.81 15.16 22.51
C TYR A 113 -7.80 14.34 23.79
N TYR A 114 -6.82 13.46 24.02
CA TYR A 114 -6.63 12.87 25.34
C TYR A 114 -6.30 13.92 26.40
N SER A 115 -5.46 14.90 26.09
CA SER A 115 -5.16 16.01 27.03
C SER A 115 -6.41 16.86 27.33
N LEU A 116 -7.22 17.19 26.31
CA LEU A 116 -8.48 17.92 26.50
C LEU A 116 -9.51 17.11 27.31
N GLY A 117 -9.56 15.79 27.08
CA GLY A 117 -10.41 14.88 27.84
C GLY A 117 -10.00 14.81 29.31
N ALA A 118 -8.71 14.68 29.59
CA ALA A 118 -8.17 14.72 30.95
C ALA A 118 -8.40 16.07 31.63
N GLU A 119 -8.24 17.19 30.92
CA GLU A 119 -8.54 18.52 31.47
C GLU A 119 -10.02 18.64 31.85
N SER A 120 -10.91 18.15 31.00
CA SER A 120 -12.36 18.13 31.26
C SER A 120 -12.70 17.25 32.46
N HIS A 121 -12.13 16.05 32.55
CA HIS A 121 -12.30 15.19 33.72
C HIS A 121 -11.74 15.83 35.00
N LYS A 122 -10.59 16.52 34.94
CA LYS A 122 -10.02 17.24 36.10
C LYS A 122 -10.89 18.40 36.59
N ARG A 123 -11.71 19.00 35.72
CA ARG A 123 -12.71 20.00 36.12
C ARG A 123 -13.88 19.38 36.89
N ALA A 124 -14.25 18.14 36.58
CA ALA A 124 -15.27 17.39 37.31
C ALA A 124 -14.73 16.75 38.60
N ASP A 125 -13.54 16.14 38.51
CA ASP A 125 -12.82 15.46 39.58
C ASP A 125 -11.33 15.82 39.53
N PRO A 126 -10.85 16.74 40.39
CA PRO A 126 -9.43 17.13 40.45
C PRO A 126 -8.46 15.96 40.72
N GLY A 127 -8.94 14.82 41.20
CA GLY A 127 -8.16 13.60 41.44
C GLY A 127 -8.00 12.69 40.23
N TYR A 128 -8.52 13.05 39.05
CA TYR A 128 -8.44 12.22 37.85
C TYR A 128 -6.99 11.92 37.43
N ASP A 129 -6.71 10.63 37.26
CA ASP A 129 -5.41 10.10 36.84
C ASP A 129 -5.29 10.10 35.30
N ASP A 130 -4.33 10.86 34.79
CA ASP A 130 -4.03 10.99 33.37
C ASP A 130 -2.71 10.32 32.95
N THR A 131 -2.08 9.54 33.85
CA THR A 131 -0.81 8.86 33.57
C THR A 131 -0.90 7.84 32.41
N TRP A 132 -2.08 7.28 32.17
CA TRP A 132 -2.33 6.34 31.07
C TRP A 132 -2.14 6.97 29.67
N ILE A 133 -2.24 8.30 29.55
CA ILE A 133 -2.13 9.00 28.27
C ILE A 133 -0.72 8.83 27.70
N GLU A 134 0.32 8.96 28.52
CA GLU A 134 1.71 8.84 28.05
C GLU A 134 2.00 7.44 27.53
N GLU A 135 1.53 6.41 28.23
CA GLU A 135 1.68 5.01 27.82
C GLU A 135 0.94 4.74 26.50
N LYS A 136 -0.31 5.18 26.38
CA LYS A 136 -1.11 5.01 25.16
C LYS A 136 -0.50 5.74 23.96
N LEU A 137 0.05 6.95 24.17
CA LEU A 137 0.73 7.71 23.10
C LEU A 137 2.06 7.09 22.67
N LYS A 138 2.80 6.48 23.60
CA LYS A 138 3.99 5.73 23.25
C LYS A 138 3.64 4.55 22.33
N GLU A 139 2.61 3.79 22.69
CA GLU A 139 2.12 2.68 21.85
C GLU A 139 1.63 3.17 20.48
N CYS A 140 0.89 4.29 20.43
CA CYS A 140 0.45 4.91 19.17
C CYS A 140 1.64 5.22 18.26
N ARG A 141 2.69 5.83 18.82
CA ARG A 141 3.88 6.23 18.05
C ARG A 141 4.63 5.02 17.51
N GLU A 142 4.77 3.96 18.30
CA GLU A 142 5.37 2.69 17.86
C GLU A 142 4.55 2.05 16.71
N LYS A 143 3.22 1.99 16.85
CA LYS A 143 2.32 1.49 15.80
C LYS A 143 2.40 2.35 14.52
N SER A 144 2.39 3.67 14.65
CA SER A 144 2.46 4.62 13.53
C SER A 144 3.76 4.46 12.72
N VAL A 145 4.90 4.29 13.40
CA VAL A 145 6.20 4.03 12.73
C VAL A 145 6.17 2.69 11.99
N MET A 146 5.66 1.63 12.61
CA MET A 146 5.54 0.31 11.97
C MET A 146 4.63 0.33 10.74
N SER A 147 3.47 0.98 10.84
CA SER A 147 2.55 1.19 9.71
C SER A 147 3.21 1.99 8.58
N THR A 148 3.96 3.04 8.91
CA THR A 148 4.70 3.85 7.93
C THR A 148 5.76 3.03 7.21
N LEU A 149 6.53 2.21 7.93
CA LEU A 149 7.54 1.31 7.35
C LEU A 149 6.89 0.24 6.46
N ALA A 150 5.75 -0.32 6.88
CA ALA A 150 4.99 -1.28 6.08
C ALA A 150 4.50 -0.64 4.77
N ILE A 151 3.90 0.56 4.85
CA ILE A 151 3.47 1.33 3.68
C ILE A 151 4.65 1.58 2.74
N LEU A 152 5.77 2.07 3.27
CA LEU A 152 6.97 2.34 2.48
C LEU A 152 7.53 1.07 1.83
N GLY A 153 7.56 -0.05 2.56
CA GLY A 153 7.95 -1.36 2.03
C GLY A 153 7.05 -1.83 0.88
N VAL A 154 5.73 -1.66 1.03
CA VAL A 154 4.74 -1.96 -0.01
C VAL A 154 4.94 -1.06 -1.24
N LEU A 155 5.14 0.24 -1.05
CA LEU A 155 5.41 1.20 -2.13
C LEU A 155 6.71 0.87 -2.90
N LEU A 156 7.78 0.50 -2.19
CA LEU A 156 9.03 0.03 -2.79
C LEU A 156 8.83 -1.28 -3.56
N GLY A 157 8.04 -2.20 -3.01
CA GLY A 157 7.63 -3.43 -3.69
C GLY A 157 6.90 -3.14 -5.01
N MET A 158 5.93 -2.22 -5.00
CA MET A 158 5.23 -1.79 -6.21
C MET A 158 6.19 -1.22 -7.26
N THR A 159 7.12 -0.37 -6.83
CA THR A 159 8.13 0.23 -7.71
C THR A 159 9.02 -0.85 -8.35
N LYS A 160 9.42 -1.89 -7.59
CA LYS A 160 10.16 -3.05 -8.13
C LYS A 160 9.39 -3.76 -9.24
N PHE A 161 8.09 -3.99 -9.06
CA PHE A 161 7.26 -4.65 -10.07
C PHE A 161 7.01 -3.78 -11.29
N ALA A 162 6.72 -2.48 -11.09
CA ALA A 162 6.58 -1.51 -12.17
C ALA A 162 7.86 -1.40 -13.02
N SER A 163 9.03 -1.43 -12.35
CA SER A 163 10.34 -1.39 -13.01
C SER A 163 10.51 -2.49 -14.05
N LYS A 164 10.04 -3.73 -13.78
CA LYS A 164 10.14 -4.85 -14.74
C LYS A 164 9.47 -4.50 -16.07
N ALA A 165 8.21 -4.04 -16.02
CA ALA A 165 7.49 -3.64 -17.22
C ALA A 165 8.16 -2.44 -17.89
N ALA A 166 8.59 -1.45 -17.09
CA ALA A 166 9.22 -0.24 -17.59
C ALA A 166 10.54 -0.49 -18.34
N PHE A 167 11.39 -1.40 -17.85
CA PHE A 167 12.63 -1.81 -18.49
C PHE A 167 12.35 -2.57 -19.80
N GLY A 168 11.37 -3.47 -19.81
CA GLY A 168 10.95 -4.17 -21.03
C GLY A 168 10.55 -3.19 -22.15
N LEU A 169 9.77 -2.16 -21.80
CA LEU A 169 9.33 -1.13 -22.75
C LEU A 169 10.44 -0.16 -23.16
N GLY A 170 11.30 0.22 -22.21
CA GLY A 170 12.41 1.15 -22.43
C GLY A 170 13.43 0.62 -23.43
N PHE A 171 13.83 -0.65 -23.28
CA PHE A 171 14.82 -1.28 -24.16
C PHE A 171 14.26 -1.77 -25.49
N ALA A 172 12.97 -2.08 -25.57
CA ALA A 172 12.34 -2.52 -26.81
C ALA A 172 12.10 -1.38 -27.83
N GLY A 173 12.33 -0.12 -27.45
CA GLY A 173 12.17 1.03 -28.36
C GLY A 173 10.73 1.25 -28.81
N VAL A 174 9.78 0.90 -27.94
CA VAL A 174 8.33 0.94 -28.16
C VAL A 174 7.83 2.39 -28.26
N GLY A 175 6.81 2.63 -29.09
CA GLY A 175 6.28 3.98 -29.34
C GLY A 175 5.57 4.57 -28.12
N ARG A 176 5.49 5.91 -28.02
CA ARG A 176 4.81 6.59 -26.89
C ARG A 176 3.37 6.13 -26.67
N ARG A 177 2.64 5.83 -27.75
CA ARG A 177 1.25 5.34 -27.68
C ARG A 177 1.12 3.97 -27.01
N GLU A 178 2.03 3.05 -27.34
CA GLU A 178 2.05 1.70 -26.78
C GLU A 178 2.46 1.71 -25.31
N ILE A 179 3.41 2.59 -24.94
CA ILE A 179 3.82 2.80 -23.54
C ILE A 179 2.64 3.30 -22.71
N SER A 180 1.93 4.34 -23.19
CA SER A 180 0.74 4.86 -22.51
C SER A 180 -0.38 3.82 -22.43
N ALA A 181 -0.55 2.97 -23.44
CA ALA A 181 -1.55 1.90 -23.41
C ALA A 181 -1.24 0.87 -22.31
N ILE A 182 0.02 0.44 -22.19
CA ILE A 182 0.42 -0.53 -21.16
C ILE A 182 0.35 0.11 -19.77
N ALA A 183 0.84 1.33 -19.59
CA ALA A 183 0.68 2.07 -18.33
C ALA A 183 -0.80 2.23 -17.93
N GLY A 184 -1.68 2.47 -18.92
CA GLY A 184 -3.13 2.49 -18.71
C GLY A 184 -3.69 1.15 -18.22
N ILE A 185 -3.28 0.02 -18.80
CA ILE A 185 -3.70 -1.31 -18.31
C ILE A 185 -3.28 -1.50 -16.85
N TYR A 186 -2.04 -1.13 -16.50
CA TYR A 186 -1.54 -1.20 -15.13
C TYR A 186 -2.24 -0.23 -14.16
N PHE A 187 -2.83 0.86 -14.67
CA PHE A 187 -3.66 1.77 -13.90
C PHE A 187 -5.06 1.19 -13.64
N PHE A 188 -5.69 0.62 -14.67
CA PHE A 188 -7.06 0.11 -14.59
C PHE A 188 -7.18 -1.16 -13.76
N ILE A 189 -6.17 -2.03 -13.74
CA ILE A 189 -6.22 -3.29 -12.96
C ILE A 189 -6.44 -3.01 -11.45
N PRO A 190 -5.59 -2.22 -10.76
CA PRO A 190 -5.82 -1.90 -9.34
C PRO A 190 -7.11 -1.13 -9.09
N LEU A 191 -7.52 -0.26 -10.02
CA LEU A 191 -8.78 0.48 -9.90
C LEU A 191 -9.98 -0.48 -9.85
N LEU A 192 -10.04 -1.43 -10.78
CA LEU A 192 -11.09 -2.45 -10.80
C LEU A 192 -11.03 -3.37 -9.57
N MET A 193 -9.82 -3.78 -9.16
CA MET A 193 -9.64 -4.63 -7.98
C MET A 193 -10.08 -3.91 -6.70
N SER A 194 -9.72 -2.64 -6.52
CA SER A 194 -10.11 -1.85 -5.36
C SER A 194 -11.62 -1.64 -5.28
N ALA A 195 -12.29 -1.38 -6.41
CA ALA A 195 -13.74 -1.25 -6.47
C ALA A 195 -14.43 -2.57 -6.10
N ALA A 196 -13.93 -3.69 -6.63
CA ALA A 196 -14.44 -5.02 -6.28
C ALA A 196 -14.24 -5.32 -4.78
N ILE A 197 -13.09 -4.97 -4.21
CA ILE A 197 -12.81 -5.11 -2.78
C ILE A 197 -13.78 -4.26 -1.94
N GLY A 198 -13.98 -2.99 -2.31
CA GLY A 198 -14.87 -2.07 -1.59
C GLY A 198 -16.32 -2.55 -1.54
N MET A 199 -16.78 -3.21 -2.61
CA MET A 199 -18.12 -3.81 -2.65
C MET A 199 -18.26 -5.10 -1.84
N MET A 200 -17.16 -5.76 -1.50
CA MET A 200 -17.14 -7.11 -0.94
C MET A 200 -16.36 -7.20 0.38
N ARG A 201 -16.46 -6.14 1.21
CA ARG A 201 -15.72 -6.00 2.49
C ARG A 201 -15.86 -7.24 3.39
N GLU A 202 -17.05 -7.86 3.42
CA GLU A 202 -17.34 -9.05 4.24
C GLU A 202 -16.61 -10.32 3.76
N THR A 203 -16.49 -10.54 2.45
CA THR A 203 -15.81 -11.73 1.88
C THR A 203 -14.29 -11.55 1.72
N LEU A 204 -13.76 -10.38 2.08
CA LEU A 204 -12.34 -10.06 1.94
C LEU A 204 -11.45 -11.05 2.72
N TYR A 205 -11.84 -11.36 3.96
CA TYR A 205 -11.07 -12.22 4.85
C TYR A 205 -11.03 -13.67 4.36
N GLU A 206 -12.14 -14.18 3.84
CA GLU A 206 -12.19 -15.51 3.23
C GLU A 206 -11.32 -15.58 1.96
N PHE A 207 -11.32 -14.52 1.15
CA PHE A 207 -10.49 -14.46 -0.05
C PHE A 207 -8.99 -14.37 0.30
N ILE A 208 -8.62 -13.58 1.32
CA ILE A 208 -7.25 -13.50 1.82
C ILE A 208 -6.79 -14.87 2.34
N ASN A 209 -7.62 -15.55 3.14
CA ASN A 209 -7.32 -16.89 3.65
C ASN A 209 -7.17 -17.92 2.52
N THR A 210 -8.01 -17.82 1.50
CA THR A 210 -7.90 -18.66 0.30
C THR A 210 -6.60 -18.38 -0.46
N LEU A 211 -6.24 -17.11 -0.68
CA LEU A 211 -4.96 -16.71 -1.30
C LEU A 211 -3.75 -17.23 -0.52
N PHE A 212 -3.79 -17.15 0.81
CA PHE A 212 -2.74 -17.71 1.67
C PHE A 212 -2.72 -19.24 1.68
N THR A 213 -3.84 -19.91 1.42
CA THR A 213 -3.87 -21.37 1.25
C THR A 213 -3.16 -21.78 -0.04
N PHE A 214 -3.21 -20.94 -1.09
CA PHE A 214 -2.47 -21.12 -2.35
C PHE A 214 -0.97 -20.76 -2.29
N LYS A 215 -0.37 -20.63 -1.10
CA LYS A 215 1.07 -20.32 -0.90
C LYS A 215 2.01 -21.12 -1.81
N ILE A 216 1.81 -22.44 -1.92
CA ILE A 216 2.65 -23.32 -2.76
C ILE A 216 2.50 -22.98 -4.25
N ALA A 217 1.27 -22.73 -4.70
CA ALA A 217 1.00 -22.36 -6.09
C ALA A 217 1.65 -21.01 -6.45
N PHE A 218 1.59 -20.03 -5.54
CA PHE A 218 2.23 -18.73 -5.74
C PHE A 218 3.76 -18.85 -5.89
N GLY A 219 4.39 -19.62 -5.01
CA GLY A 219 5.82 -19.94 -5.10
C GLY A 219 6.17 -20.62 -6.42
N ALA A 220 5.35 -21.58 -6.86
CA ALA A 220 5.53 -22.28 -8.13
C ALA A 220 5.43 -21.33 -9.35
N PHE A 221 4.43 -20.45 -9.40
CA PHE A 221 4.30 -19.46 -10.48
C PHE A 221 5.50 -18.50 -10.51
N GLN A 222 5.95 -18.05 -9.34
CA GLN A 222 7.12 -17.18 -9.26
C GLN A 222 8.39 -17.89 -9.71
N LEU A 223 8.54 -19.19 -9.39
CA LEU A 223 9.64 -20.02 -9.89
C LEU A 223 9.58 -20.18 -11.40
N THR A 224 8.40 -20.48 -11.95
CA THR A 224 8.21 -20.60 -13.40
C THR A 224 8.59 -19.30 -14.10
N VAL A 225 8.13 -18.15 -13.61
CA VAL A 225 8.47 -16.85 -14.19
C VAL A 225 9.97 -16.55 -14.06
N ALA A 226 10.60 -16.89 -12.93
CA ALA A 226 12.03 -16.71 -12.73
C ALA A 226 12.86 -17.52 -13.74
N LEU A 227 12.55 -18.81 -13.91
CA LEU A 227 13.20 -19.69 -14.87
C LEU A 227 12.97 -19.21 -16.32
N LEU A 228 11.76 -18.75 -16.63
CA LEU A 228 11.41 -18.28 -17.97
C LEU A 228 12.14 -16.96 -18.31
N LEU A 229 12.30 -16.06 -17.34
CA LEU A 229 13.12 -14.85 -17.51
C LEU A 229 14.62 -15.15 -17.64
N LEU A 230 15.15 -16.10 -16.85
CA LEU A 230 16.54 -16.53 -16.96
C LEU A 230 16.84 -17.18 -18.31
N THR A 231 16.01 -18.14 -18.72
CA THR A 231 16.18 -18.86 -19.99
C THR A 231 16.06 -17.93 -21.19
N LEU A 232 15.06 -17.04 -21.21
CA LEU A 232 14.92 -16.07 -22.31
C LEU A 232 15.96 -14.96 -22.26
N GLY A 233 16.41 -14.53 -21.08
CA GLY A 233 17.50 -13.57 -20.95
C GLY A 233 18.79 -14.13 -21.57
N LEU A 234 19.17 -15.35 -21.20
CA LEU A 234 20.31 -16.06 -21.78
C LEU A 234 20.14 -16.32 -23.28
N TYR A 235 18.93 -16.71 -23.71
CA TYR A 235 18.61 -16.91 -25.13
C TYR A 235 18.77 -15.62 -25.94
N THR A 236 18.29 -14.49 -25.42
CA THR A 236 18.36 -13.18 -26.08
C THR A 236 19.81 -12.74 -26.23
N ILE A 237 20.64 -12.91 -25.20
CA ILE A 237 22.09 -12.60 -25.27
C ILE A 237 22.78 -13.50 -26.29
N ARG A 238 22.53 -14.82 -26.27
CA ARG A 238 23.16 -15.77 -27.21
C ARG A 238 22.79 -15.48 -28.65
N LYS A 239 21.51 -15.23 -28.94
CA LYS A 239 21.04 -15.01 -30.31
C LYS A 239 21.40 -13.64 -30.87
N TRP A 240 21.65 -12.66 -30.00
CA TRP A 240 22.24 -11.39 -30.40
C TRP A 240 23.68 -11.53 -30.88
N LYS A 241 24.47 -12.48 -30.33
CA LYS A 241 25.81 -12.80 -30.86
C LYS A 241 25.75 -13.28 -32.32
N ASP A 242 24.65 -13.91 -32.72
CA ASP A 242 24.38 -14.31 -34.12
C ASP A 242 23.80 -13.18 -34.99
N LYS A 243 23.79 -11.92 -34.53
CA LYS A 243 23.20 -10.73 -35.20
C LYS A 243 21.70 -10.83 -35.52
N ARG A 244 20.95 -11.72 -34.86
CA ARG A 244 19.49 -11.84 -35.03
C ARG A 244 18.76 -11.09 -33.92
N ASP A 245 18.00 -10.06 -34.29
CA ASP A 245 17.16 -9.32 -33.34
C ASP A 245 15.88 -10.11 -33.01
N VAL A 246 15.75 -10.52 -31.75
CA VAL A 246 14.57 -11.21 -31.21
C VAL A 246 13.91 -10.39 -30.10
N SER A 247 14.41 -9.17 -29.85
CA SER A 247 13.97 -8.27 -28.77
C SER A 247 12.46 -8.04 -28.82
N LYS A 248 11.90 -7.86 -30.03
CA LYS A 248 10.46 -7.67 -30.27
C LYS A 248 9.56 -8.86 -29.87
N ARG A 249 10.10 -10.06 -29.64
CA ARG A 249 9.30 -11.20 -29.15
C ARG A 249 9.51 -11.45 -27.67
N THR A 250 10.71 -11.16 -27.15
CA THR A 250 11.04 -11.39 -25.75
C THR A 250 10.62 -10.24 -24.84
N PHE A 251 10.47 -9.01 -25.36
CA PHE A 251 10.01 -7.86 -24.55
C PHE A 251 8.56 -8.00 -24.06
N LEU A 252 7.69 -8.66 -24.81
CA LEU A 252 6.26 -8.79 -24.46
C LEU A 252 6.10 -9.50 -23.11
N LEU A 253 6.89 -10.55 -22.88
CA LEU A 253 6.89 -11.27 -21.62
C LEU A 253 7.35 -10.40 -20.44
N MET A 254 8.22 -9.43 -20.70
CA MET A 254 8.73 -8.52 -19.68
C MET A 254 7.71 -7.42 -19.34
N ALA A 255 6.90 -7.02 -20.32
CA ALA A 255 5.86 -5.99 -20.16
C ALA A 255 4.51 -6.52 -19.65
N LEU A 256 4.25 -7.83 -19.74
CA LEU A 256 3.00 -8.42 -19.27
C LEU A 256 2.94 -8.49 -17.73
N PRO A 257 1.77 -8.16 -17.12
CA PRO A 257 1.58 -8.32 -15.69
C PRO A 257 1.74 -9.80 -15.33
N CYS A 258 2.68 -10.10 -14.44
CA CYS A 258 2.83 -11.45 -13.91
C CYS A 258 1.79 -11.67 -12.80
N PRO A 259 1.38 -12.94 -12.56
CA PRO A 259 0.44 -13.26 -11.48
C PRO A 259 0.86 -12.67 -10.13
N VAL A 260 2.17 -12.67 -9.86
CA VAL A 260 2.78 -12.06 -8.67
C VAL A 260 2.44 -10.58 -8.54
N SER A 261 2.59 -9.79 -9.61
CA SER A 261 2.29 -8.36 -9.59
C SER A 261 0.80 -8.08 -9.36
N VAL A 262 -0.08 -8.91 -9.92
CA VAL A 262 -1.53 -8.78 -9.72
C VAL A 262 -1.90 -9.06 -8.25
N VAL A 263 -1.32 -10.10 -7.65
CA VAL A 263 -1.50 -10.38 -6.21
C VAL A 263 -0.92 -9.26 -5.34
N THR A 264 0.24 -8.69 -5.70
CA THR A 264 0.79 -7.54 -4.97
C THR A 264 -0.14 -6.33 -5.05
N MET A 265 -0.70 -6.04 -6.23
CA MET A 265 -1.69 -4.97 -6.40
C MET A 265 -2.92 -5.23 -5.53
N PHE A 266 -3.44 -6.45 -5.51
CA PHE A 266 -4.57 -6.85 -4.66
C PHE A 266 -4.27 -6.64 -3.18
N MET A 267 -3.16 -7.20 -2.68
CA MET A 267 -2.78 -7.10 -1.27
C MET A 267 -2.54 -5.65 -0.86
N THR A 268 -1.98 -4.83 -1.74
CA THR A 268 -1.77 -3.41 -1.49
C THR A 268 -3.11 -2.67 -1.41
N CYS A 269 -4.03 -2.95 -2.33
CA CYS A 269 -5.37 -2.36 -2.29
C CYS A 269 -6.13 -2.79 -1.03
N ALA A 270 -6.10 -4.08 -0.70
CA ALA A 270 -6.74 -4.61 0.51
C ALA A 270 -6.15 -3.98 1.78
N PHE A 271 -4.82 -3.87 1.87
CA PHE A 271 -4.14 -3.24 2.99
C PHE A 271 -4.61 -1.80 3.19
N PHE A 272 -4.56 -0.95 2.15
CA PHE A 272 -4.99 0.44 2.28
C PHE A 272 -6.49 0.61 2.56
N ILE A 273 -7.34 -0.31 2.07
CA ILE A 273 -8.77 -0.29 2.38
C ILE A 273 -9.01 -0.69 3.84
N ILE A 274 -8.27 -1.68 4.36
CA ILE A 274 -8.33 -2.05 5.78
C ILE A 274 -7.85 -0.90 6.67
N THR A 275 -6.86 -0.11 6.25
CA THR A 275 -6.43 1.11 6.98
C THR A 275 -7.43 2.27 6.87
N GLY A 276 -8.67 2.02 6.43
CA GLY A 276 -9.74 3.02 6.40
C GLY A 276 -9.76 3.94 5.18
N MET A 277 -8.90 3.72 4.16
CA MET A 277 -8.98 4.53 2.94
C MET A 277 -10.11 4.04 2.03
N GLY A 278 -10.96 4.97 1.59
CA GLY A 278 -12.03 4.65 0.64
C GLY A 278 -11.54 3.95 -0.63
N ALA A 279 -12.24 2.89 -1.05
CA ALA A 279 -11.81 1.98 -2.12
C ALA A 279 -11.39 2.68 -3.43
N VAL A 280 -12.17 3.67 -3.88
CA VAL A 280 -11.87 4.41 -5.12
C VAL A 280 -10.57 5.22 -4.98
N LYS A 281 -10.34 5.85 -3.82
CA LYS A 281 -9.11 6.61 -3.55
C LYS A 281 -7.89 5.67 -3.59
N VAL A 282 -8.03 4.47 -3.01
CA VAL A 282 -6.98 3.44 -3.02
C VAL A 282 -6.66 2.98 -4.44
N GLY A 283 -7.67 2.67 -5.25
CA GLY A 283 -7.48 2.26 -6.63
C GLY A 283 -6.74 3.31 -7.47
N LEU A 284 -7.14 4.58 -7.32
CA LEU A 284 -6.48 5.71 -7.99
C LEU A 284 -5.03 5.88 -7.53
N LEU A 285 -4.76 5.74 -6.23
CA LEU A 285 -3.42 5.85 -5.66
C LEU A 285 -2.52 4.73 -6.16
N VAL A 286 -2.93 3.46 -5.98
CA VAL A 286 -2.13 2.29 -6.35
C VAL A 286 -1.92 2.23 -7.86
N GLY A 287 -2.99 2.38 -8.65
CA GLY A 287 -2.90 2.42 -10.11
C GLY A 287 -2.05 3.60 -10.59
N GLY A 288 -2.19 4.76 -9.95
CA GLY A 288 -1.41 5.97 -10.25
C GLY A 288 0.08 5.76 -10.05
N ILE A 289 0.49 5.18 -8.93
CA ILE A 289 1.91 4.89 -8.63
C ILE A 289 2.50 3.91 -9.65
N PHE A 290 1.78 2.84 -9.99
CA PHE A 290 2.22 1.88 -11.01
C PHE A 290 2.41 2.54 -12.38
N SER A 291 1.39 3.26 -12.84
CA SER A 291 1.40 3.94 -14.14
C SER A 291 2.50 5.00 -14.21
N LEU A 292 2.61 5.85 -13.20
CA LEU A 292 3.62 6.90 -13.12
C LEU A 292 5.04 6.30 -13.08
N SER A 293 5.25 5.26 -12.27
CA SER A 293 6.54 4.56 -12.20
C SER A 293 6.94 3.99 -13.56
N ILE A 294 6.00 3.35 -14.29
CA ILE A 294 6.26 2.84 -15.64
C ILE A 294 6.65 3.97 -16.58
N LEU A 295 5.87 5.05 -16.62
CA LEU A 295 6.14 6.18 -17.51
C LEU A 295 7.50 6.82 -17.20
N VAL A 296 7.76 7.16 -15.94
CA VAL A 296 9.00 7.83 -15.52
C VAL A 296 10.21 6.96 -15.84
N ILE A 297 10.21 5.69 -15.45
CA ILE A 297 11.34 4.79 -15.67
C ILE A 297 11.55 4.54 -17.18
N THR A 298 10.48 4.26 -17.94
CA THR A 298 10.59 4.05 -19.39
C THR A 298 11.10 5.29 -20.10
N PHE A 299 10.58 6.48 -19.82
CA PHE A 299 11.06 7.72 -20.43
C PHE A 299 12.49 8.05 -20.01
N ALA A 300 12.88 7.80 -18.76
CA ALA A 300 14.25 7.98 -18.29
C ALA A 300 15.22 7.08 -19.08
N ILE A 301 14.86 5.81 -19.31
CA ILE A 301 15.67 4.89 -20.12
C ILE A 301 15.73 5.35 -21.57
N GLN A 302 14.59 5.76 -22.16
CA GLN A 302 14.54 6.19 -23.55
C GLN A 302 15.32 7.48 -23.83
N LYS A 303 15.37 8.39 -22.85
CA LYS A 303 16.12 9.65 -22.89
C LYS A 303 17.61 9.45 -22.59
N SER A 304 17.95 8.43 -21.80
CA SER A 304 19.34 8.12 -21.47
C SER A 304 20.08 7.60 -22.71
N SER A 305 21.35 7.95 -22.86
CA SER A 305 22.26 7.46 -23.92
C SER A 305 22.66 5.98 -23.74
N ILE A 306 21.80 5.19 -23.10
CA ILE A 306 22.03 3.76 -22.93
C ILE A 306 21.78 3.10 -24.29
N GLU A 307 22.76 2.35 -24.78
CA GLU A 307 22.60 1.59 -26.02
C GLU A 307 21.41 0.63 -25.88
N LYS A 308 20.43 0.78 -26.78
CA LYS A 308 19.21 -0.03 -26.85
C LYS A 308 19.51 -1.38 -27.51
N SER A 309 20.51 -2.08 -26.99
CA SER A 309 20.94 -3.37 -27.51
C SER A 309 20.13 -4.51 -26.88
N PRO A 310 19.78 -5.56 -27.65
CA PRO A 310 19.14 -6.77 -27.11
C PRO A 310 19.96 -7.46 -26.01
N SER A 311 21.28 -7.21 -25.98
CA SER A 311 22.16 -7.65 -24.88
C SER A 311 21.78 -7.01 -23.54
N ASN A 312 21.54 -5.70 -23.52
CA ASN A 312 21.15 -4.99 -22.29
C ASN A 312 19.77 -5.46 -21.80
N LEU A 313 18.82 -5.67 -22.72
CA LEU A 313 17.51 -6.27 -22.38
C LEU A 313 17.70 -7.65 -21.73
N GLY A 314 18.51 -8.53 -22.33
CA GLY A 314 18.79 -9.86 -21.80
C GLY A 314 19.44 -9.85 -20.42
N THR A 315 20.38 -8.92 -20.16
CA THR A 315 20.99 -8.75 -18.84
C THR A 315 19.96 -8.32 -17.79
N VAL A 316 19.06 -7.40 -18.13
CA VAL A 316 18.01 -6.96 -17.20
C VAL A 316 16.99 -8.09 -16.95
N MET A 317 16.66 -8.90 -17.96
CA MET A 317 15.83 -10.10 -17.78
C MET A 317 16.49 -11.08 -16.79
N ILE A 318 17.79 -11.33 -16.90
CA ILE A 318 18.54 -12.18 -15.97
C ILE A 318 18.52 -11.60 -14.56
N PHE A 319 18.72 -10.28 -14.42
CA PHE A 319 18.68 -9.60 -13.13
C PHE A 319 17.33 -9.78 -12.42
N PHE A 320 16.20 -9.56 -13.11
CA PHE A 320 14.87 -9.80 -12.53
C PHE A 320 14.61 -11.29 -12.26
N GLY A 321 15.11 -12.20 -13.11
CA GLY A 321 15.05 -13.63 -12.87
C GLY A 321 15.76 -14.05 -11.58
N MET A 322 16.97 -13.53 -11.36
CA MET A 322 17.74 -13.73 -10.12
C MET A 322 17.03 -13.14 -8.90
N LEU A 323 16.46 -11.93 -9.01
CA LEU A 323 15.69 -11.32 -7.93
C LEU A 323 14.45 -12.16 -7.54
N TYR A 324 13.80 -12.80 -8.51
CA TYR A 324 12.68 -13.69 -8.22
C TYR A 324 13.13 -14.99 -7.57
N LEU A 325 14.24 -15.59 -8.00
CA LEU A 325 14.83 -16.74 -7.30
C LEU A 325 15.19 -16.39 -5.85
N LEU A 326 15.83 -15.23 -5.63
CA LEU A 326 16.15 -14.75 -4.29
C LEU A 326 14.88 -14.62 -3.44
N SER A 327 13.82 -14.04 -3.98
CA SER A 327 12.55 -13.88 -3.27
C SER A 327 11.93 -15.23 -2.86
N ILE A 328 12.07 -16.27 -3.69
CA ILE A 328 11.56 -17.62 -3.39
C ILE A 328 12.35 -18.30 -2.28
N VAL A 329 13.66 -18.04 -2.17
CA VAL A 329 14.48 -18.55 -1.06
C VAL A 329 14.19 -17.78 0.23
N LEU A 330 13.96 -16.48 0.11
CA LEU A 330 13.82 -15.57 1.25
C LEU A 330 12.46 -15.73 1.94
N ILE A 331 11.34 -15.79 1.20
CA ILE A 331 9.99 -15.92 1.79
C ILE A 331 9.84 -17.11 2.77
N PRO A 332 10.11 -18.37 2.40
CA PRO A 332 9.96 -19.51 3.30
C PRO A 332 11.01 -19.57 4.40
N ALA A 333 12.15 -18.88 4.26
CA ALA A 333 13.13 -18.75 5.34
C ALA A 333 12.68 -17.77 6.44
N TYR A 334 11.85 -16.78 6.09
CA TYR A 334 11.31 -15.80 7.04
C TYR A 334 10.03 -16.26 7.74
N LEU A 335 9.21 -17.11 7.10
CA LEU A 335 7.94 -17.58 7.68
C LEU A 335 8.10 -18.29 9.06
N PRO A 336 9.06 -19.20 9.28
CA PRO A 336 9.26 -19.83 10.58
C PRO A 336 9.68 -18.84 11.67
N VAL A 337 10.37 -17.75 11.31
CA VAL A 337 10.78 -16.70 12.25
C VAL A 337 9.58 -15.88 12.71
N TYR A 338 8.56 -15.73 11.86
CA TYR A 338 7.31 -15.06 12.21
C TYR A 338 6.47 -15.87 13.22
N ASP A 339 6.52 -17.20 13.13
CA ASP A 339 5.81 -18.10 14.05
C ASP A 339 6.60 -18.37 15.36
N MET A 340 7.86 -17.94 15.43
CA MET A 340 8.60 -17.94 16.69
C MET A 340 8.08 -16.78 17.53
N ASN A 341 7.48 -17.11 18.67
CA ASN A 341 7.01 -16.17 19.70
C ASN A 341 8.24 -15.54 20.38
N ILE A 342 9.00 -14.75 19.62
CA ILE A 342 10.06 -13.92 20.15
C ILE A 342 9.31 -12.87 20.95
N VAL A 343 9.46 -12.89 22.28
CA VAL A 343 9.14 -11.75 23.11
C VAL A 343 10.09 -10.65 22.64
N ILE A 344 9.66 -9.92 21.63
CA ILE A 344 10.32 -8.72 21.15
C ILE A 344 10.12 -7.72 22.30
N ALA A 345 11.04 -7.74 23.27
CA ALA A 345 11.37 -6.53 23.99
C ALA A 345 11.66 -5.51 22.88
N GLY A 346 10.75 -4.54 22.71
CA GLY A 346 10.61 -3.71 21.51
C GLY A 346 11.91 -3.56 20.74
N VAL A 347 11.98 -4.13 19.52
CA VAL A 347 13.11 -3.85 18.64
C VAL A 347 13.11 -2.35 18.48
N SER A 348 14.13 -1.70 19.05
CA SER A 348 14.25 -0.25 19.00
C SER A 348 14.20 0.15 17.53
N THR A 349 13.28 1.05 17.18
CA THR A 349 13.16 1.61 15.83
C THR A 349 14.49 2.23 15.39
N GLU A 350 15.31 2.69 16.33
CA GLU A 350 16.68 3.15 16.10
C GLU A 350 17.58 2.07 15.49
N ASP A 351 17.47 0.81 15.92
CA ASP A 351 18.33 -0.29 15.44
C ASP A 351 17.96 -0.72 14.02
N MET A 352 16.66 -0.72 13.68
CA MET A 352 16.18 -0.99 12.32
C MET A 352 16.57 0.13 11.35
N ILE A 353 16.44 1.39 11.77
CA ILE A 353 16.84 2.55 10.96
C ILE A 353 18.35 2.53 10.75
N SER A 354 19.13 2.26 11.80
CA SER A 354 20.59 2.16 11.73
C SER A 354 21.03 1.05 10.76
N GLY A 355 20.45 -0.15 10.87
CA GLY A 355 20.78 -1.28 9.99
C GLY A 355 20.42 -1.03 8.52
N SER A 356 19.26 -0.45 8.25
CA SER A 356 18.82 -0.13 6.88
C SER A 356 19.65 1.01 6.27
N LEU A 357 20.00 2.03 7.06
CA LEU A 357 20.86 3.14 6.63
C LEU A 357 22.28 2.65 6.32
N PHE A 358 22.82 1.76 7.14
CA PHE A 358 24.10 1.11 6.90
C PHE A 358 24.10 0.32 5.57
N ALA A 359 23.07 -0.48 5.32
CA ALA A 359 22.94 -1.22 4.06
C ALA A 359 22.84 -0.28 2.84
N ALA A 360 22.07 0.81 2.95
CA ALA A 360 21.95 1.81 1.89
C ALA A 360 23.29 2.50 1.59
N VAL A 361 24.04 2.88 2.62
CA VAL A 361 25.38 3.47 2.48
C VAL A 361 26.34 2.50 1.80
N MET A 362 26.35 1.22 2.19
CA MET A 362 27.21 0.22 1.58
C MET A 362 26.90 0.02 0.08
N ILE A 363 25.62 -0.02 -0.29
CA ILE A 363 25.20 -0.08 -1.70
C ILE A 363 25.65 1.17 -2.46
N PHE A 364 25.49 2.35 -1.87
CA PHE A 364 25.86 3.62 -2.50
C PHE A 364 27.37 3.73 -2.70
N ILE A 365 28.17 3.36 -1.71
CA ILE A 365 29.64 3.31 -1.79
C ILE A 365 30.06 2.36 -2.92
N GLY A 366 29.46 1.16 -2.99
CA GLY A 366 29.75 0.21 -4.06
C GLY A 366 29.46 0.78 -5.46
N PHE A 367 28.31 1.42 -5.63
CA PHE A 367 27.94 2.07 -6.90
C PHE A 367 28.89 3.21 -7.27
N TRP A 368 29.26 4.05 -6.30
CA TRP A 368 30.15 5.19 -6.52
C TRP A 368 31.59 4.75 -6.82
N ALA A 369 32.09 3.73 -6.13
CA ALA A 369 33.42 3.15 -6.36
C ALA A 369 33.54 2.60 -7.79
N GLU A 370 32.52 1.88 -8.27
CA GLU A 370 32.49 1.36 -9.65
C GLU A 370 32.43 2.49 -10.67
N ARG A 371 31.66 3.55 -10.39
CA ARG A 371 31.58 4.74 -11.27
C ARG A 371 32.91 5.49 -11.36
N ILE A 372 33.63 5.64 -10.24
CA ILE A 372 34.98 6.24 -10.22
C ILE A 372 35.96 5.37 -11.03
N LYS A 373 35.92 4.05 -10.82
CA LYS A 373 36.79 3.10 -11.53
C LYS A 373 36.63 3.18 -13.04
N ASN A 374 35.39 3.21 -13.53
CA ASN A 374 35.12 3.33 -14.97
C ASN A 374 35.59 4.68 -15.56
N ARG A 375 35.38 5.81 -14.85
CA ARG A 375 35.92 7.10 -15.31
C ARG A 375 37.45 7.13 -15.36
N ARG A 376 38.11 6.46 -14.41
CA ARG A 376 39.58 6.38 -14.35
C ARG A 376 40.15 5.53 -15.50
N MET A 377 39.42 4.49 -15.93
CA MET A 377 39.77 3.65 -17.07
C MET A 377 39.63 4.41 -18.41
N GLU A 378 38.54 5.16 -18.61
CA GLU A 378 38.36 6.03 -19.78
C GLU A 378 39.47 7.09 -19.91
N TRP A 379 39.92 7.65 -18.79
CA TRP A 379 40.98 8.65 -18.76
C TRP A 379 42.37 8.07 -19.12
N ASN A 380 42.66 6.84 -18.69
CA ASN A 380 43.90 6.15 -19.04
C ASN A 380 43.93 5.69 -20.51
N TYR A 381 42.78 5.34 -21.08
CA TYR A 381 42.67 4.99 -22.51
C TYR A 381 42.80 6.20 -23.43
N SER A 382 42.53 7.41 -22.92
CA SER A 382 42.68 8.67 -23.68
C SER A 382 44.12 9.23 -23.65
N ARG A 383 45.02 8.60 -22.89
CA ARG A 383 46.43 9.03 -22.71
C ARG A 383 47.45 8.13 -23.40
N ASN A 384 47.05 6.93 -23.80
CA ASN A 384 47.82 6.01 -24.65
C ASN A 384 47.29 6.10 -26.07
#